data_AF-A0A535NG40-F1
#
_entry.id   AF-A0A535NG40-F1
#
_cell.length_a   1.000
_cell.length_b   1.000
_cell.length_c   1.000
_cell.angle_alpha   90.00
_cell.angle_beta   90.00
_cell.angle_gamma   90.00
#
_symmetry.space_group_name_H-M   'P 1'
#
loop_
_entity.id
_entity.type
_entity.pdbx_description
1 polymer ?
#
loop_
_entity_poly.entity_id
_entity_poly.type
_entity_poly.pdbx_seq_one_letter_code
_entity_poly.pdbx_strand_id
1 'polypeptide(L)'
;MADEKETTETTVATETETKTKPKAPRKRAQAKAQKQHDPLHVPYFDAAGESQGELALPKAIFAERPNMSVMHQAYVRQMANGRQGTASTKTRATVSGGGAKPYRQKGTG
;
A
#
# COMPACT_ATOMS: atom_id res chain seq x y z
N MET A 1 8.20 -54.47 -55.29
CA MET A 1 9.56 -53.99 -55.53
C MET A 1 9.84 -52.95 -54.45
N ALA A 2 10.37 -53.32 -53.28
CA ALA A 2 11.78 -53.73 -53.07
C ALA A 2 12.69 -52.54 -53.46
N ASP A 3 13.52 -51.94 -52.60
CA ASP A 3 14.33 -52.50 -51.53
C ASP A 3 14.70 -51.43 -50.49
N GLU A 4 14.99 -51.91 -49.29
CA GLU A 4 15.69 -51.24 -48.20
C GLU A 4 17.13 -50.86 -48.59
N LYS A 5 17.71 -49.80 -47.98
CA LYS A 5 18.91 -49.91 -47.11
C LYS A 5 19.56 -48.57 -46.73
N GLU A 6 19.77 -48.50 -45.41
CA GLU A 6 20.99 -48.10 -44.69
C GLU A 6 21.44 -46.63 -44.53
N THR A 7 21.79 -46.40 -43.26
CA THR A 7 22.34 -45.27 -42.51
C THR A 7 23.76 -44.86 -42.89
N THR A 8 24.07 -43.56 -42.77
CA THR A 8 25.37 -43.09 -42.23
C THR A 8 25.19 -41.72 -41.55
N GLU A 9 25.53 -41.67 -40.26
CA GLU A 9 25.85 -40.45 -39.51
C GLU A 9 27.14 -39.82 -40.05
N THR A 10 27.32 -38.50 -39.93
CA THR A 10 28.61 -37.83 -39.60
C THR A 10 28.55 -36.29 -39.75
N THR A 11 28.56 -35.63 -38.59
CA THR A 11 29.34 -34.43 -38.19
C THR A 11 28.98 -32.99 -38.61
N VAL A 12 28.72 -32.23 -37.53
CA VAL A 12 29.37 -30.96 -37.12
C VAL A 12 28.95 -29.68 -37.85
N ALA A 13 27.98 -28.99 -37.25
CA ALA A 13 27.97 -27.53 -37.21
C ALA A 13 27.91 -27.10 -35.73
N THR A 14 29.05 -26.56 -35.33
CA THR A 14 29.42 -25.86 -34.09
C THR A 14 28.32 -25.09 -33.39
N GLU A 15 28.31 -25.30 -32.08
CA GLU A 15 27.71 -24.48 -31.03
C GLU A 15 28.12 -23.00 -31.16
N THR A 16 27.14 -22.11 -31.06
CA THR A 16 27.33 -20.87 -30.31
C THR A 16 26.31 -20.87 -29.18
N GLU A 17 26.78 -21.27 -28.01
CA GLU A 17 26.08 -21.10 -26.74
C GLU A 17 25.76 -19.62 -26.52
N THR A 18 24.48 -19.26 -26.50
CA THR A 18 24.03 -18.19 -25.61
C THR A 18 23.41 -18.87 -24.41
N LYS A 19 24.22 -18.98 -23.36
CA LYS A 19 23.85 -19.48 -22.03
C LYS A 19 22.77 -18.59 -21.42
N THR A 20 21.53 -18.81 -21.83
CA THR A 20 20.36 -18.22 -21.18
C THR A 20 19.97 -19.15 -20.03
N LYS A 21 20.45 -18.81 -18.83
CA LYS A 21 20.14 -19.49 -17.57
C LYS A 21 18.62 -19.69 -17.44
N PRO A 22 18.09 -20.93 -17.32
CA PRO A 22 16.66 -21.12 -17.17
C PRO A 22 16.23 -20.60 -15.79
N LYS A 23 15.38 -19.56 -15.81
CA LYS A 23 14.74 -19.01 -14.62
C LYS A 23 13.77 -20.07 -14.10
N ALA A 24 14.17 -20.75 -13.02
CA ALA A 24 13.36 -21.74 -12.32
C ALA A 24 11.92 -21.23 -12.10
N PRO A 25 10.90 -22.10 -12.21
CA PRO A 25 9.52 -21.70 -11.95
C PRO A 25 9.43 -21.24 -10.50
N ARG A 26 9.06 -19.97 -10.31
CA ARG A 26 8.77 -19.42 -8.97
C ARG A 26 7.64 -20.27 -8.39
N LYS A 27 7.96 -21.09 -7.38
CA LYS A 27 6.95 -21.74 -6.54
C LYS A 27 5.95 -20.67 -6.12
N ARG A 28 4.68 -20.83 -6.51
CA ARG A 28 3.57 -20.05 -5.95
C ARG A 28 3.70 -20.17 -4.43
N ALA A 29 3.97 -19.05 -3.78
CA ALA A 29 4.01 -18.98 -2.33
C ALA A 29 2.67 -19.48 -1.82
N GLN A 30 2.73 -20.54 -1.02
CA GLN A 30 1.60 -21.30 -0.54
C GLN A 30 0.68 -20.40 0.30
N ALA A 31 -0.61 -20.68 0.19
CA ALA A 31 -1.71 -19.99 0.86
C ALA A 31 -1.39 -19.71 2.34
N LYS A 32 -1.71 -18.49 2.78
CA LYS A 32 -1.63 -18.09 4.19
C LYS A 32 -2.49 -19.04 5.03
N ALA A 33 -1.84 -19.87 5.84
CA ALA A 33 -2.47 -20.72 6.83
C ALA A 33 -3.32 -19.85 7.77
N GLN A 34 -4.61 -20.19 7.89
CA GLN A 34 -5.51 -19.61 8.88
C GLN A 34 -5.00 -20.02 10.26
N LYS A 35 -4.36 -19.09 10.98
CA LYS A 35 -4.00 -19.30 12.40
C LYS A 35 -5.30 -19.37 13.20
N GLN A 36 -5.51 -20.48 13.89
CA GLN A 36 -6.58 -20.63 14.86
C GLN A 36 -6.45 -19.54 15.93
N HIS A 37 -7.56 -18.86 16.23
CA HIS A 37 -7.58 -17.74 17.16
C HIS A 37 -7.96 -18.26 18.54
N ASP A 38 -7.01 -18.25 19.47
CA ASP A 38 -7.31 -18.44 20.89
C ASP A 38 -8.29 -17.35 21.34
N PRO A 39 -9.41 -17.67 21.98
CA PRO A 39 -10.32 -16.67 22.50
C PRO A 39 -9.84 -16.10 23.85
N LEU A 40 -9.99 -14.79 24.03
CA LEU A 40 -9.83 -14.04 25.27
C LEU A 40 -11.23 -13.81 25.87
N HIS A 41 -11.44 -14.17 27.12
CA HIS A 41 -12.74 -13.98 27.79
C HIS A 41 -12.81 -12.60 28.44
N VAL A 42 -13.86 -11.84 28.13
CA VAL A 42 -14.11 -10.49 28.69
C VAL A 42 -15.57 -10.39 29.11
N PRO A 43 -15.88 -9.83 30.30
CA PRO A 43 -17.27 -9.65 30.73
C PRO A 43 -17.99 -8.64 29.84
N TYR A 44 -19.25 -8.92 29.49
CA TYR A 44 -20.10 -7.96 28.77
C TYR A 44 -21.30 -7.53 29.62
N PHE A 45 -21.60 -6.25 29.53
CA PHE A 45 -22.64 -5.58 30.30
C PHE A 45 -23.70 -5.02 29.36
N ASP A 46 -24.96 -5.02 29.80
CA ASP A 46 -26.05 -4.30 29.12
C ASP A 46 -25.89 -2.77 29.33
N ALA A 47 -26.62 -1.96 28.55
CA ALA A 47 -26.71 -0.51 28.73
C ALA A 47 -27.16 -0.10 30.14
N ALA A 48 -27.90 -0.97 30.84
CA ALA A 48 -28.29 -0.80 32.24
C ALA A 48 -27.18 -1.12 33.26
N GLY A 49 -26.03 -1.66 32.82
CA GLY A 49 -24.90 -2.01 33.67
C GLY A 49 -24.95 -3.42 34.28
N GLU A 50 -26.00 -4.21 33.98
CA GLU A 50 -26.11 -5.59 34.44
C GLU A 50 -25.13 -6.51 33.69
N SER A 51 -24.42 -7.37 34.42
CA SER A 51 -23.49 -8.35 33.84
C SER A 51 -24.27 -9.51 33.23
N GLN A 52 -24.11 -9.73 31.92
CA GLN A 52 -24.85 -10.74 31.18
C GLN A 52 -23.99 -11.97 30.83
N GLY A 53 -22.70 -11.96 31.19
CA GLY A 53 -21.79 -13.10 31.04
C GLY A 53 -20.44 -12.73 30.42
N GLU A 54 -19.74 -13.74 29.90
CA GLU A 54 -18.42 -13.59 29.26
C GLU A 54 -18.52 -13.76 27.74
N LEU A 55 -17.85 -12.86 27.00
CA LEU A 55 -17.70 -12.92 25.56
C LEU A 55 -16.28 -13.35 25.17
N ALA A 56 -16.18 -14.29 24.23
CA ALA A 56 -14.93 -14.74 23.65
C ALA A 56 -14.46 -13.81 22.51
N LEU A 57 -13.36 -13.09 22.72
CA LEU A 57 -12.74 -12.19 21.75
C LEU A 57 -11.49 -12.81 21.11
N PRO A 58 -11.24 -12.65 19.81
CA PRO A 58 -10.07 -13.22 19.15
C PRO A 58 -8.76 -12.58 19.65
N LYS A 59 -7.89 -13.38 20.28
CA LYS A 59 -6.59 -12.91 20.85
C LYS A 59 -5.66 -12.28 19.81
N ALA A 60 -5.77 -12.69 18.54
CA ALA A 60 -4.93 -12.16 17.46
C ALA A 60 -5.13 -10.66 17.19
N ILE A 61 -6.29 -10.09 17.52
CA ILE A 61 -6.57 -8.66 17.31
C ILE A 61 -6.33 -7.88 18.60
N PHE A 62 -6.74 -8.44 19.73
CA PHE A 62 -6.80 -7.71 21.00
C PHE A 62 -5.56 -7.87 21.90
N ALA A 63 -4.73 -8.90 21.70
CA ALA A 63 -3.57 -9.18 22.57
C ALA A 63 -2.21 -9.01 21.90
N GLU A 64 -2.16 -8.39 20.71
CA GLU A 64 -0.90 -8.11 20.02
C GLU A 64 -0.18 -6.91 20.66
N ARG A 65 1.16 -6.90 20.62
CA ARG A 65 1.93 -5.79 21.16
C ARG A 65 1.68 -4.53 20.30
N PRO A 66 1.22 -3.41 20.89
CA PRO A 66 0.91 -2.22 20.11
C PRO A 66 2.17 -1.65 19.46
N ASN A 67 2.11 -1.43 18.15
CA ASN A 67 3.15 -0.71 17.43
C ASN A 67 2.88 0.80 17.48
N MET A 68 3.59 1.48 18.38
CA MET A 68 3.42 2.91 18.64
C MET A 68 3.62 3.78 17.38
N SER A 69 4.52 3.40 16.48
CA SER A 69 4.79 4.19 15.27
C SER A 69 3.60 4.24 14.31
N VAL A 70 2.96 3.09 14.09
CA VAL A 70 1.78 2.97 13.21
C VAL A 70 0.57 3.63 13.86
N MET A 71 0.40 3.48 15.18
CA MET A 71 -0.68 4.15 15.92
C MET A 71 -0.58 5.67 15.82
N HIS A 72 0.62 6.23 16.00
CA HIS A 72 0.84 7.66 15.85
C HIS A 72 0.55 8.15 14.42
N GLN A 73 0.99 7.40 13.41
CA GLN A 73 0.69 7.73 12.00
C GLN A 73 -0.83 7.71 11.72
N ALA A 74 -1.54 6.71 12.22
CA ALA A 74 -3.00 6.62 12.08
C ALA A 74 -3.71 7.80 12.76
N TYR A 75 -3.28 8.16 13.97
CA TYR A 75 -3.80 9.31 14.71
C TYR A 75 -3.58 10.63 13.96
N VAL A 76 -2.35 10.90 13.51
CA VAL A 76 -2.03 12.11 12.75
C VAL A 76 -2.84 12.19 11.46
N ARG A 77 -3.01 11.07 10.74
CA ARG A 77 -3.86 10.99 9.54
C ARG A 77 -5.31 11.37 9.85
N GLN A 78 -5.89 10.82 10.91
CA GLN A 78 -7.26 11.13 11.30
C GLN A 78 -7.42 12.62 11.64
N MET A 79 -6.49 13.17 12.44
CA MET A 79 -6.50 14.58 12.83
C MET A 79 -6.29 15.52 11.63
N ALA A 80 -5.46 15.13 10.66
CA ALA A 80 -5.26 15.90 9.43
C ALA A 80 -6.53 15.92 8.55
N ASN A 81 -7.19 14.77 8.39
CA ASN A 81 -8.42 14.65 7.60
C ASN A 81 -9.61 15.41 8.22
N GLY A 82 -9.63 15.58 9.54
CA GLY A 82 -10.67 16.35 10.23
C GLY A 82 -10.54 17.87 10.08
N ARG A 83 -9.44 18.40 9.52
CA ARG A 83 -9.24 19.85 9.36
C ARG A 83 -10.08 20.38 8.21
N GLN A 84 -10.81 21.47 8.44
CA GLN A 84 -11.69 22.08 7.43
C GLN A 84 -10.95 22.87 6.33
N GLY A 85 -9.75 23.40 6.60
CA GLY A 85 -8.96 24.10 5.59
C GLY A 85 -9.55 25.41 5.07
N THR A 86 -10.20 26.20 5.92
CA THR A 86 -10.89 27.46 5.56
C THR A 86 -9.97 28.69 5.44
N ALA A 87 -8.66 28.52 5.62
CA ALA A 87 -7.70 29.60 5.50
C ALA A 87 -7.54 30.04 4.04
N SER A 88 -7.82 31.31 3.76
CA SER A 88 -7.63 31.93 2.45
C SER A 88 -7.02 33.32 2.60
N THR A 89 -5.94 33.58 1.88
CA THR A 89 -5.25 34.87 1.84
C THR A 89 -5.20 35.39 0.40
N LYS A 90 -5.27 36.71 0.25
CA LYS A 90 -5.19 37.33 -1.09
C LYS A 90 -3.77 37.22 -1.61
N THR A 91 -3.58 36.55 -2.74
CA THR A 91 -2.34 36.58 -3.52
C THR A 91 -2.26 37.90 -4.31
N ARG A 92 -1.07 38.29 -4.80
CA ARG A 92 -0.86 39.51 -5.61
C ARG A 92 -1.90 39.67 -6.75
N ALA A 93 -2.33 38.57 -7.36
CA ALA A 93 -3.31 38.57 -8.45
C ALA A 93 -4.76 38.83 -8.00
N THR A 94 -5.09 38.51 -6.75
CA THR A 94 -6.43 38.71 -6.15
C THR A 94 -6.57 40.05 -5.42
N VAL A 95 -5.50 40.85 -5.36
CA VAL A 95 -5.51 42.20 -4.79
C VAL A 95 -6.03 43.18 -5.84
N SER A 96 -7.08 43.93 -5.50
CA SER A 96 -7.64 44.97 -6.36
C SER A 96 -6.62 46.09 -6.62
N GLY A 97 -6.50 46.54 -7.87
CA GLY A 97 -5.70 47.72 -8.23
C GLY A 97 -4.22 47.47 -8.57
N GLY A 98 -3.78 46.20 -8.71
CA GLY A 98 -2.38 45.87 -9.03
C GLY A 98 -2.00 45.84 -10.51
N GLY A 99 -2.97 45.89 -11.43
CA GLY A 99 -2.75 45.62 -12.87
C GLY A 99 -2.17 46.80 -13.67
N ALA A 100 -2.85 47.94 -13.64
CA ALA A 100 -2.42 49.14 -14.36
C ALA A 100 -1.66 50.07 -13.43
N LYS A 101 -0.52 50.62 -13.88
CA LYS A 101 0.28 51.58 -13.11
C LYS A 101 -0.60 52.81 -12.78
N PRO A 102 -0.90 53.09 -11.49
CA PRO A 102 -1.91 54.11 -11.15
C PRO A 102 -1.45 55.55 -11.46
N TYR A 103 -0.15 55.82 -11.41
CA TYR A 103 0.43 57.13 -11.71
C TYR A 103 1.62 56.99 -12.65
N ARG A 104 1.84 58.00 -13.49
CA ARG A 104 3.03 58.09 -14.34
C ARG A 104 4.27 58.11 -13.42
N GLN A 105 5.34 57.42 -13.81
CA GLN A 105 6.54 57.30 -12.96
C GLN A 105 7.18 58.66 -12.63
N LYS A 106 6.91 59.68 -13.45
CA LYS A 106 7.48 61.03 -13.41
C LYS A 106 6.63 61.98 -14.25
N GLY A 107 6.85 63.29 -14.10
CA GLY A 107 6.13 64.33 -14.84
C GLY A 107 4.83 64.78 -14.17
N THR A 108 4.69 64.54 -12.87
CA THR A 108 3.54 64.98 -12.05
C THR A 108 3.71 66.41 -11.53
N GLY A 109 4.76 67.11 -11.96
CA GLY A 109 5.34 68.27 -11.28
C GLY A 109 6.65 67.86 -10.63
#